data_AF-A0A508TGQ5-F1
#
_entry.id   AF-A0A508TGQ5-F1
#
_cell.length_a   1.000
_cell.length_b   1.000
_cell.length_c   1.000
_cell.angle_alpha   90.00
_cell.angle_beta   90.00
_cell.angle_gamma   90.00
#
_symmetry.space_group_name_H-M   'P 1'
#
loop_
_entity.id
_entity.type
_entity.pdbx_description
1 polymer ?
#
loop_
_entity_poly.entity_id
_entity_poly.type
_entity_poly.pdbx_seq_one_letter_code
_entity_poly.pdbx_strand_id
1 'polypeptide(L)'
;MFSSRDAFENDACPVADDLLGQMYRANPNGLSLLVANVASDDRARLALFCYKRSHLHALALAIASSCSERDLIYFGGRVGSTLYALSREPARTTAASHSHRKPITLSTKPLASFAPIVDEFDDEDVSDAVTV
;
A
#
# COMPACT_ATOMS: atom_id res chain seq x y z
N MET A 1 17.97 -7.06 29.12
CA MET A 1 18.70 -5.88 28.61
C MET A 1 17.98 -5.40 27.37
N PHE A 2 17.11 -4.40 27.50
CA PHE A 2 16.46 -3.80 26.33
C PHE A 2 17.48 -2.86 25.68
N SER A 3 17.79 -3.14 24.42
CA SER A 3 18.77 -2.41 23.63
C SER A 3 18.36 -0.93 23.59
N SER A 4 19.28 0.02 23.70
CA SER A 4 18.96 1.46 23.60
C SER A 4 18.08 1.81 22.39
N ARG A 5 18.08 0.97 21.34
CA ARG A 5 17.14 1.03 20.21
C ARG A 5 15.66 1.03 20.62
N ASP A 6 15.24 0.19 21.57
CA ASP A 6 13.84 0.10 22.02
C ASP A 6 13.37 1.39 22.70
N ALA A 7 14.26 2.08 23.42
CA ALA A 7 13.96 3.38 24.04
C ALA A 7 13.85 4.53 23.02
N PHE A 8 14.46 4.38 21.82
CA PHE A 8 14.30 5.31 20.69
C PHE A 8 13.17 4.91 19.70
N GLU A 9 12.71 3.65 19.77
CA GLU A 9 11.61 3.08 18.99
C GLU A 9 10.23 3.33 19.63
N ASN A 10 10.18 3.54 20.95
CA ASN A 10 8.94 3.85 21.68
C ASN A 10 8.63 5.36 21.72
N ASP A 11 8.70 6.04 20.57
CA ASP A 11 7.94 7.30 20.42
C ASP A 11 6.47 6.91 20.46
N ALA A 12 5.82 7.12 21.61
CA ALA A 12 4.37 7.03 21.71
C ALA A 12 3.78 7.98 20.67
N CYS A 13 2.99 7.44 19.75
CA CYS A 13 2.37 8.26 18.73
C CYS A 13 1.54 9.35 19.43
N PRO A 14 1.78 10.65 19.17
CA PRO A 14 1.05 11.74 19.84
C PRO A 14 -0.45 11.75 19.47
N VAL A 15 -0.86 10.86 18.57
CA VAL A 15 -2.16 10.75 17.95
C VAL A 15 -2.61 9.29 17.99
N ALA A 16 -3.90 9.06 18.23
CA ALA A 16 -4.50 7.73 18.20
C ALA A 16 -4.35 7.05 16.82
N ASP A 17 -4.17 5.73 16.81
CA ASP A 17 -3.97 4.94 15.59
C ASP A 17 -5.11 5.10 14.57
N ASP A 18 -6.34 5.32 15.04
CA ASP A 18 -7.50 5.57 14.16
C ASP A 18 -7.34 6.87 13.34
N LEU A 19 -6.85 7.95 13.94
CA LEU A 19 -6.63 9.21 13.24
C LEU A 19 -5.44 9.10 12.28
N LEU A 20 -4.39 8.38 12.67
CA LEU A 20 -3.27 8.06 11.79
C LEU A 20 -3.71 7.23 10.58
N GLY A 21 -4.60 6.26 10.78
CA GLY A 21 -5.19 5.44 9.72
C GLY A 21 -6.03 6.27 8.75
N GLN A 22 -6.78 7.26 9.25
CA GLN A 22 -7.53 8.20 8.40
C GLN A 22 -6.59 9.06 7.57
N MET A 23 -5.51 9.59 8.16
CA MET A 23 -4.49 10.37 7.44
C MET A 23 -3.80 9.54 6.35
N TYR A 24 -3.49 8.27 6.64
CA TYR A 24 -2.88 7.36 5.66
C TYR A 24 -3.78 7.06 4.46
N ARG A 25 -5.10 6.96 4.67
CA ARG A 25 -6.08 6.70 3.60
C ARG A 25 -6.58 7.97 2.93
N ALA A 26 -6.35 9.14 3.51
CA ALA A 26 -6.81 10.41 2.98
C ALA A 26 -6.08 10.78 1.69
N ASN A 27 -6.83 11.35 0.74
CA ASN A 27 -6.25 12.02 -0.42
C ASN A 27 -5.37 13.21 0.05
N PRO A 28 -4.29 13.59 -0.66
CA PRO A 28 -3.44 14.76 -0.32
C PRO A 28 -4.21 16.01 0.13
N ASN A 29 -5.32 16.33 -0.54
CA ASN A 29 -6.14 17.49 -0.17
C ASN A 29 -6.83 17.31 1.20
N GLY A 30 -7.26 16.09 1.52
CA GLY A 30 -7.85 15.77 2.82
C GLY A 30 -6.79 15.71 3.92
N LEU A 31 -5.59 15.19 3.60
CA LEU A 31 -4.48 15.11 4.54
C LEU A 31 -4.09 16.51 5.04
N SER A 32 -3.97 17.52 4.17
CA SER A 32 -3.64 18.89 4.58
C SER A 32 -4.67 19.49 5.55
N LEU A 33 -5.96 19.20 5.37
CA LEU A 33 -7.02 19.65 6.27
C LEU A 33 -6.95 18.95 7.62
N LEU A 34 -6.71 17.64 7.65
CA LEU A 34 -6.56 16.89 8.90
C LEU A 34 -5.33 17.37 9.69
N VAL A 35 -4.21 17.57 8.99
CA VAL A 35 -2.98 18.11 9.57
C VAL A 35 -3.21 19.50 10.15
N ALA A 36 -3.94 20.39 9.46
CA ALA A 36 -4.19 21.75 9.95
C ALA A 36 -4.94 21.82 11.29
N ASN A 37 -5.70 20.78 11.66
CA ASN A 37 -6.41 20.70 12.93
C ASN A 37 -5.51 20.23 14.10
N VAL A 38 -4.30 19.76 13.83
CA VAL A 38 -3.35 19.27 14.83
C VAL A 38 -2.37 20.39 15.21
N ALA A 39 -2.05 20.51 16.50
CA ALA A 39 -1.07 21.46 17.01
C ALA A 39 0.29 21.32 16.28
N SER A 40 1.01 22.43 16.10
CA SER A 40 2.32 22.45 15.42
C SER A 40 3.30 21.43 15.98
N ASP A 41 3.33 21.31 17.30
CA ASP A 41 4.29 20.47 18.02
C ASP A 41 4.01 18.98 17.79
N ASP A 42 2.73 18.59 17.84
CA ASP A 42 2.30 17.22 17.61
C ASP A 42 2.48 16.82 16.14
N ARG A 43 2.31 17.75 15.20
CA ARG A 43 2.62 17.51 13.77
C ARG A 43 4.10 17.22 13.54
N ALA A 44 4.99 17.97 14.20
CA ALA A 44 6.42 17.75 14.08
C ALA A 44 6.85 16.38 14.65
N ARG A 45 6.32 16.01 15.83
CA ARG A 45 6.52 14.67 16.42
C ARG A 45 5.95 13.56 15.55
N LEU A 46 4.75 13.76 14.99
CA LEU A 46 4.11 12.80 14.09
C LEU A 46 4.91 12.59 12.81
N ALA A 47 5.42 13.66 12.20
CA ALA A 47 6.26 13.57 11.00
C ALA A 47 7.53 12.74 11.27
N LEU A 48 8.19 12.94 12.41
CA LEU A 48 9.38 12.19 12.80
C LEU A 48 9.07 10.71 13.07
N PHE A 49 7.95 10.44 13.73
CA PHE A 49 7.45 9.08 13.95
C PHE A 49 7.20 8.36 12.62
N CYS A 50 6.49 9.01 11.69
CA CYS A 50 6.22 8.45 10.37
C CYS A 50 7.49 8.29 9.53
N TYR A 51 8.48 9.18 9.68
CA TYR A 51 9.74 9.12 8.92
C TYR A 51 10.58 7.88 9.25
N LYS A 52 10.53 7.42 10.51
CA LYS A 52 11.21 6.19 10.97
C LYS A 52 10.64 4.91 10.33
N ARG A 53 9.43 4.96 9.75
CA ARG A 53 8.72 3.80 9.17
C ARG A 53 8.66 3.92 7.65
N SER A 54 9.22 2.93 6.95
CA SER A 54 9.30 2.92 5.48
C SER A 54 7.94 3.06 4.79
N HIS A 55 6.90 2.38 5.29
CA HIS A 55 5.56 2.42 4.72
C HIS A 55 4.81 3.74 4.95
N LEU A 56 5.24 4.56 5.92
CA LEU A 56 4.67 5.89 6.20
C LEU A 56 5.57 7.03 5.71
N HIS A 57 6.66 6.72 5.00
CA HIS A 57 7.65 7.73 4.62
C HIS A 57 7.06 8.81 3.71
N ALA A 58 6.21 8.44 2.76
CA ALA A 58 5.51 9.40 1.90
C ALA A 58 4.59 10.33 2.70
N LEU A 59 3.92 9.78 3.74
CA LEU A 59 3.08 10.55 4.64
C LEU A 59 3.92 11.48 5.52
N ALA A 60 5.09 11.03 5.99
CA ALA A 60 6.02 11.84 6.77
C ALA A 60 6.47 13.09 6.01
N LEU A 61 6.80 12.95 4.73
CA LEU A 61 7.18 14.08 3.86
C LEU A 61 6.01 15.05 3.65
N ALA A 62 4.80 14.53 3.43
CA ALA A 62 3.60 15.35 3.24
C ALA A 62 3.18 16.11 4.52
N ILE A 63 3.39 15.53 5.70
CA ILE A 63 3.17 16.23 6.97
C ILE A 63 4.28 17.27 7.18
N ALA A 64 5.53 16.88 6.95
CA ALA A 64 6.69 17.75 7.11
C ALA A 64 6.65 18.98 6.19
N SER A 65 6.01 18.91 5.02
CA SER A 65 5.84 20.08 4.15
C SER A 65 4.93 21.17 4.75
N SER A 66 4.07 20.80 5.71
CA SER A 66 3.21 21.73 6.46
C SER A 66 3.83 22.24 7.78
N CYS A 67 4.95 21.66 8.20
CA CYS A 67 5.61 21.95 9.47
C CYS A 67 6.68 23.04 9.30
N SER A 68 6.99 23.73 10.40
CA SER A 68 8.12 24.67 10.44
C SER A 68 9.44 23.91 10.63
N GLU A 69 10.53 24.45 10.08
CA GLU A 69 11.87 23.87 10.25
C GLU A 69 12.29 23.84 11.73
N ARG A 70 11.92 24.89 12.48
CA ARG A 70 12.26 25.03 13.90
C ARG A 70 11.66 23.91 14.73
N ASP A 71 10.39 23.56 14.49
CA ASP A 71 9.71 22.50 15.24
C ASP A 71 10.30 21.13 14.91
N LEU A 72 10.58 20.88 13.63
CA LEU A 72 11.23 19.66 13.17
C LEU A 72 12.62 19.48 13.79
N ILE A 73 13.43 20.56 13.84
CA ILE A 73 14.75 20.54 14.48
C ILE A 73 14.63 20.41 16.00
N TYR A 74 13.66 21.06 16.62
CA TYR A 74 13.47 21.01 18.07
C TYR A 74 13.17 19.58 18.55
N PHE A 75 12.30 18.85 17.84
CA PHE A 75 11.95 17.47 18.20
C PHE A 75 12.87 16.41 17.58
N GLY A 76 13.43 16.65 16.39
CA GLY A 76 14.15 15.66 15.59
C GLY A 76 15.64 15.94 15.39
N GLY A 77 16.15 17.07 15.88
CA GLY A 77 17.55 17.49 15.72
C GLY A 77 18.00 17.46 14.26
N ARG A 78 19.10 16.75 14.00
CA ARG A 78 19.64 16.57 12.64
C ARG A 78 18.68 15.83 11.70
N VAL A 79 17.89 14.89 12.21
CA VAL A 79 16.90 14.19 11.38
C VAL A 79 15.81 15.17 10.96
N GLY A 80 15.41 16.06 11.87
CA GLY A 80 14.46 17.14 11.60
C GLY A 80 14.89 18.07 10.47
N SER A 81 16.13 18.54 10.48
CA SER A 81 16.64 19.40 9.40
C SER A 81 16.69 18.67 8.05
N THR A 82 17.11 17.39 8.04
CA THR A 82 17.10 16.59 6.81
C THR A 82 15.68 16.33 6.31
N LEU A 83 14.74 16.06 7.20
CA LEU A 83 13.33 15.81 6.86
C LEU A 83 12.68 17.07 6.26
N TYR A 84 13.01 18.24 6.80
CA TYR A 84 12.55 19.51 6.25
C TYR A 84 13.11 19.80 4.85
N ALA A 85 14.39 19.50 4.61
CA ALA A 85 14.99 19.63 3.29
C ALA A 85 14.31 18.68 2.29
N LEU A 86 14.16 17.41 2.66
CA LEU A 86 13.53 16.38 1.82
C LEU A 86 12.06 16.68 1.51
N SER A 87 11.31 17.28 2.43
CA SER A 87 9.89 17.62 2.18
C SER A 87 9.72 18.78 1.21
N ARG A 88 10.75 19.63 1.05
CA ARG A 88 10.77 20.78 0.14
C ARG A 88 11.44 20.51 -1.18
N GLU A 89 12.25 19.46 -1.28
CA GLU A 89 12.65 18.95 -2.56
C GLU A 89 11.38 18.61 -3.34
N PRO A 90 11.20 19.15 -4.56
CA PRO A 90 10.04 18.84 -5.35
C PRO A 90 10.08 17.34 -5.61
N ALA A 91 9.24 16.60 -4.89
CA ALA A 91 9.10 15.18 -5.05
C ALA A 91 8.86 14.96 -6.54
N ARG A 92 9.88 14.46 -7.26
CA ARG A 92 9.68 13.85 -8.57
C ARG A 92 8.59 12.85 -8.31
N THR A 93 7.40 13.17 -8.78
CA THR A 93 6.15 12.52 -8.42
C THR A 93 6.38 11.03 -8.65
N THR A 94 6.69 10.28 -7.60
CA THR A 94 6.59 8.84 -7.63
C THR A 94 5.11 8.60 -7.50
N ALA A 95 4.41 8.91 -8.60
CA ALA A 95 3.10 8.38 -8.88
C ALA A 95 3.19 6.92 -8.47
N ALA A 96 2.34 6.56 -7.50
CA ALA A 96 2.23 5.19 -7.03
C ALA A 96 2.41 4.28 -8.24
N SER A 97 3.37 3.36 -8.19
CA SER A 97 3.73 2.48 -9.30
C SER A 97 2.64 1.44 -9.60
N HIS A 98 1.37 1.81 -9.43
CA HIS A 98 0.16 1.14 -9.86
C HIS A 98 0.00 1.03 -11.39
N SER A 99 1.09 1.14 -12.16
CA SER A 99 1.01 0.99 -13.61
C SER A 99 2.32 0.55 -14.26
N HIS A 100 2.92 -0.54 -13.78
CA HIS A 100 3.94 -1.28 -14.56
C HIS A 100 3.76 -2.80 -14.50
N ARG A 101 2.63 -3.30 -13.99
CA ARG A 101 2.31 -4.70 -14.27
C ARG A 101 1.98 -4.79 -15.75
N LYS A 102 2.81 -5.52 -16.49
CA LYS A 102 2.51 -5.91 -17.88
C LYS A 102 1.07 -6.41 -17.92
N PRO A 103 0.26 -6.01 -18.92
CA PRO A 103 -1.11 -6.49 -19.02
C PRO A 103 -1.10 -8.02 -18.98
N ILE A 104 -1.88 -8.59 -18.06
CA ILE A 104 -2.12 -10.03 -18.04
C ILE A 104 -2.96 -10.30 -19.30
N THR A 105 -2.32 -10.83 -20.34
CA THR A 105 -3.03 -11.27 -21.54
C THR A 105 -3.71 -12.60 -21.21
N LEU A 106 -5.04 -12.64 -21.16
CA LEU A 106 -5.78 -13.89 -21.18
C LEU A 106 -5.47 -14.60 -22.50
N SER A 107 -5.16 -15.90 -22.44
CA SER A 107 -5.01 -16.73 -23.63
C SER A 107 -6.35 -16.80 -24.35
N THR A 108 -6.50 -16.06 -25.44
CA THR A 108 -7.69 -16.12 -26.32
C THR A 108 -7.66 -17.33 -27.24
N LYS A 109 -6.91 -18.39 -26.90
CA LYS A 109 -6.94 -19.62 -27.68
C LYS A 109 -8.34 -20.22 -27.50
N PRO A 110 -9.15 -20.32 -28.55
CA PRO A 110 -10.44 -20.99 -28.44
C PRO A 110 -10.18 -22.41 -27.96
N LEU A 111 -10.92 -22.83 -26.93
CA LEU A 111 -10.94 -24.22 -26.48
C LEU A 111 -11.20 -25.08 -27.72
N ALA A 112 -10.31 -26.06 -27.94
CA ALA A 112 -10.46 -26.99 -29.05
C ALA A 112 -11.88 -27.56 -29.02
N SER A 113 -12.55 -27.55 -30.17
CA SER A 113 -13.86 -28.17 -30.34
C SER A 113 -13.81 -29.56 -29.74
N PHE A 114 -14.67 -29.83 -28.75
CA PHE A 114 -14.88 -31.19 -28.27
C PHE A 114 -15.14 -32.07 -29.49
N ALA A 115 -14.33 -33.13 -29.65
CA ALA A 115 -14.62 -34.16 -30.62
C ALA A 115 -15.95 -34.81 -30.22
N PRO A 116 -16.88 -35.03 -31.15
CA PRO A 116 -18.10 -35.78 -30.87
C PRO A 116 -17.70 -37.15 -30.32
N ILE A 117 -18.24 -37.50 -29.15
CA ILE A 117 -18.13 -38.85 -28.62
C ILE A 117 -19.00 -39.71 -29.55
N VAL A 118 -18.36 -40.55 -30.37
CA VAL A 118 -19.06 -41.60 -31.10
C VAL A 118 -19.44 -42.66 -30.08
N ASP A 119 -20.73 -42.75 -29.80
CA ASP A 119 -21.32 -43.79 -28.96
C ASP A 119 -21.50 -45.01 -29.86
N GLU A 120 -20.46 -45.85 -29.93
CA GLU A 120 -20.53 -47.15 -30.59
C GLU A 120 -21.23 -48.11 -29.62
N PHE A 121 -22.56 -48.05 -29.61
CA PHE A 121 -23.38 -49.12 -29.04
C PHE A 121 -23.24 -50.33 -29.98
N ASP A 122 -22.56 -51.35 -29.46
CA ASP A 122 -22.46 -52.67 -30.06
C ASP A 122 -23.82 -53.37 -29.92
N ASP A 123 -24.71 -53.16 -30.89
CA ASP A 123 -25.95 -53.92 -31.03
C ASP A 123 -25.60 -55.30 -31.61
N GLU A 124 -25.19 -56.25 -30.77
CA GLU A 124 -25.11 -57.66 -31.18
C GLU A 124 -26.52 -58.21 -31.42
N ASP A 125 -26.88 -58.31 -32.70
CA ASP A 125 -27.99 -59.10 -33.22
C ASP A 125 -27.87 -60.58 -32.80
N VAL A 126 -28.61 -61.01 -31.78
CA VAL A 126 -28.98 -62.42 -31.60
C VAL A 126 -30.37 -62.65 -32.18
N SER A 127 -30.40 -62.78 -33.51
CA SER A 127 -31.56 -63.25 -34.25
C SER A 127 -31.88 -64.70 -33.92
N ASP A 128 -33.14 -64.89 -33.54
CA ASP A 128 -33.88 -66.13 -33.35
C ASP A 128 -33.65 -67.16 -34.48
N ALA A 129 -33.39 -68.42 -34.10
CA ALA A 129 -33.38 -69.56 -35.02
C ALA A 129 -34.11 -70.74 -34.40
N VAL A 130 -35.42 -70.77 -34.61
CA VAL A 130 -36.26 -71.96 -34.55
C VAL A 130 -35.85 -72.92 -35.67
N THR A 131 -35.49 -74.15 -35.31
CA THR A 131 -35.58 -75.30 -36.23
C THR A 131 -36.25 -76.49 -35.53
N VAL A 132 -37.39 -76.87 -36.13
CA VAL A 132 -38.21 -78.09 -36.09
C VAL A 132 -37.65 -79.31 -35.36
#